data_AF-A0A3L6D9W6-F1
#
_entry.id   AF-A0A3L6D9W6-F1
#
_cell.length_a   1.000
_cell.length_b   1.000
_cell.length_c   1.000
_cell.angle_alpha   90.00
_cell.angle_beta   90.00
_cell.angle_gamma   90.00
#
_symmetry.space_group_name_H-M   'P 1'
#
loop_
_entity.id
_entity.type
_entity.pdbx_description
1 polymer ?
#
loop_
_entity_poly.entity_id
_entity_poly.type
_entity_poly.pdbx_seq_one_letter_code
_entity_poly.pdbx_strand_id
1 'polypeptide(L)'
;MTKAATIYGSKTQSDALRPGPLRPANIIRNKFPTYKNGSNGIVIKLADGPEIPPLKEIVAKETADLLDRRQRLSVRELAMKFEKGLSTATLLSNEVKWRQVALMERDILLKNLKSVLESLRGQVTGKTKDEIEESISMVEILTVQLSKREAELVQQKEEVTKLAKSLKQASEDAKRIVEEERANAHTEIETAKGAVQRVQQAVQEHEKMSQNTGKQKQVWDKF
;
A
#
# COMPACT_ATOMS: atom_id res chain seq x y z
N MET A 1 -5.53 -34.05 -62.24
CA MET A 1 -4.12 -34.00 -62.68
C MET A 1 -3.23 -33.80 -61.45
N THR A 2 -2.34 -34.77 -61.20
CA THR A 2 -0.98 -34.69 -60.56
C THR A 2 -0.85 -33.97 -59.20
N LYS A 3 -0.83 -34.64 -58.02
CA LYS A 3 0.29 -35.31 -57.26
C LYS A 3 1.57 -34.44 -57.10
N ALA A 4 2.10 -34.12 -55.91
CA ALA A 4 2.73 -34.98 -54.86
C ALA A 4 2.73 -34.26 -53.47
N ALA A 5 2.41 -34.86 -52.30
CA ALA A 5 3.17 -35.77 -51.39
C ALA A 5 4.42 -35.10 -50.76
N THR A 6 4.68 -35.03 -49.42
CA THR A 6 4.64 -36.04 -48.33
C THR A 6 4.75 -35.33 -46.93
N ILE A 7 3.76 -35.33 -46.01
CA ILE A 7 3.53 -36.12 -44.75
C ILE A 7 4.82 -36.61 -44.01
N TYR A 8 5.15 -36.33 -42.74
CA TYR A 8 4.58 -36.72 -41.41
C TYR A 8 5.35 -35.92 -40.33
N GLY A 9 4.87 -35.61 -39.12
CA GLY A 9 3.72 -36.09 -38.36
C GLY A 9 3.53 -35.28 -37.06
N SER A 10 2.43 -35.60 -36.38
CA SER A 10 1.85 -34.96 -35.19
C SER A 10 2.77 -34.86 -33.95
N LYS A 11 2.61 -33.78 -33.16
CA LYS A 11 1.98 -33.81 -31.82
C LYS A 11 1.83 -32.39 -31.24
N THR A 12 0.69 -32.18 -30.60
CA THR A 12 0.19 -30.96 -29.92
C THR A 12 1.08 -30.48 -28.78
N GLN A 13 1.32 -29.16 -28.66
CA GLN A 13 1.47 -28.52 -27.34
C GLN A 13 1.10 -27.03 -27.40
N SER A 14 0.18 -26.65 -26.53
CA SER A 14 -0.37 -25.32 -26.31
C SER A 14 0.63 -24.39 -25.62
N ASP A 15 0.92 -23.23 -26.23
CA ASP A 15 1.68 -22.16 -25.59
C ASP A 15 0.74 -21.23 -24.80
N ALA A 16 0.80 -21.37 -23.47
CA ALA A 16 0.25 -20.43 -22.51
C ALA A 16 1.39 -19.72 -21.77
N LEU A 17 1.43 -18.40 -21.95
CA LEU A 17 1.87 -17.34 -21.02
C LEU A 17 2.74 -17.74 -19.81
N ARG A 18 4.05 -17.56 -20.01
CA ARG A 18 5.13 -17.17 -19.08
C ARG A 18 4.82 -17.04 -17.57
N PRO A 19 5.37 -17.93 -16.74
CA PRO A 19 5.72 -17.69 -15.34
C PRO A 19 7.22 -17.35 -15.21
N GLY A 20 7.55 -16.27 -14.48
CA GLY A 20 8.92 -15.99 -14.02
C GLY A 20 9.34 -16.96 -12.90
N PRO A 21 10.64 -17.27 -12.75
CA PRO A 21 11.07 -18.40 -11.93
C PRO A 21 10.86 -18.14 -10.43
N LEU A 22 10.01 -18.99 -9.84
CA LEU A 22 10.01 -19.31 -8.42
C LEU A 22 11.41 -19.78 -8.04
N ARG A 23 12.09 -19.04 -7.16
CA ARG A 23 13.33 -19.51 -6.54
C ARG A 23 12.99 -20.66 -5.58
N PRO A 24 13.59 -21.84 -5.71
CA PRO A 24 13.52 -22.84 -4.66
C PRO A 24 14.27 -22.33 -3.42
N ALA A 25 13.66 -22.50 -2.24
CA ALA A 25 14.35 -22.36 -0.96
C ALA A 25 15.46 -23.41 -0.90
N ASN A 26 16.72 -22.97 -0.96
CA ASN A 26 17.87 -23.84 -0.73
C ASN A 26 17.93 -24.16 0.76
N ILE A 27 17.34 -25.28 1.16
CA ILE A 27 17.71 -25.98 2.40
C ILE A 27 19.14 -26.51 2.17
N ILE A 28 20.13 -25.73 2.58
CA ILE A 28 21.54 -26.13 2.47
C ILE A 28 21.83 -27.19 3.54
N ARG A 29 21.85 -28.43 3.07
CA ARG A 29 22.26 -29.63 3.81
C ARG A 29 23.70 -29.47 4.28
N ASN A 30 23.92 -29.34 5.59
CA ASN A 30 25.23 -29.46 6.22
C ASN A 30 25.87 -30.80 5.83
N LYS A 31 26.86 -30.79 4.92
CA LYS A 31 27.70 -31.95 4.59
C LYS A 31 29.17 -31.58 4.69
N PHE A 32 29.96 -32.51 5.24
CA PHE A 32 31.42 -32.42 5.31
C PHE A 32 32.05 -32.31 3.91
N PRO A 33 33.25 -31.69 3.79
CA PRO A 33 33.92 -31.51 2.51
C PRO A 33 34.14 -32.84 1.79
N THR A 34 33.64 -32.94 0.56
CA THR A 34 33.88 -34.12 -0.29
C THR A 34 35.18 -33.97 -1.05
N TYR A 35 36.16 -34.78 -0.66
CA TYR A 35 37.41 -34.97 -1.41
C TYR A 35 37.23 -36.08 -2.47
N LYS A 36 37.95 -35.97 -3.58
CA LYS A 36 38.10 -37.05 -4.57
C LYS A 36 39.59 -37.29 -4.82
N ASN A 37 40.00 -38.56 -4.86
CA ASN A 37 41.37 -38.92 -5.19
C ASN A 37 41.58 -38.76 -6.70
N GLY A 38 42.52 -37.92 -7.11
CA GLY A 38 43.01 -37.91 -8.48
C GLY A 38 43.79 -39.19 -8.77
N SER A 39 43.80 -39.64 -10.02
CA SER A 39 44.45 -40.88 -10.47
C SER A 39 45.97 -40.94 -10.24
N ASN A 40 46.59 -39.87 -9.73
CA ASN A 40 48.03 -39.76 -9.50
C ASN A 40 48.37 -39.48 -8.02
N GLY A 41 47.46 -39.82 -7.08
CA GLY A 41 47.71 -39.67 -5.63
C GLY A 41 47.61 -38.25 -5.08
N ILE A 42 47.16 -37.28 -5.88
CA ILE A 42 46.92 -35.90 -5.44
C ILE A 42 45.45 -35.72 -5.06
N VAL A 43 45.19 -35.22 -3.85
CA VAL A 43 43.86 -34.86 -3.36
C VAL A 43 43.50 -33.47 -3.88
N ILE A 44 42.49 -33.37 -4.75
CA ILE A 44 42.03 -32.09 -5.31
C ILE A 44 40.82 -31.59 -4.50
N LYS A 45 40.94 -30.44 -3.83
CA LYS A 45 39.79 -29.69 -3.30
C LYS A 45 39.00 -29.11 -4.48
N LEU A 46 37.71 -29.44 -4.60
CA LEU A 46 36.82 -28.72 -5.52
C LEU A 46 36.64 -27.30 -5.01
N ALA A 47 36.75 -26.31 -5.91
CA ALA A 47 36.67 -24.89 -5.59
C ALA A 47 35.42 -24.53 -4.77
N ASP A 48 35.64 -23.73 -3.72
CA ASP A 48 34.59 -23.20 -2.85
C ASP A 48 33.54 -22.46 -3.69
N GLY A 49 32.27 -22.73 -3.38
CA GLY A 49 31.16 -21.91 -3.87
C GLY A 49 31.27 -20.46 -3.39
N PRO A 50 30.41 -19.56 -3.90
CA PRO A 50 30.51 -18.13 -3.61
C PRO A 50 30.57 -17.89 -2.09
N GLU A 51 31.60 -17.17 -1.68
CA GLU A 51 31.94 -16.86 -0.29
C GLU A 51 30.71 -16.24 0.39
N ILE A 52 30.11 -16.98 1.34
CA ILE A 52 28.94 -16.50 2.07
C ILE A 52 29.44 -15.36 2.99
N PRO A 53 28.87 -14.14 2.89
CA PRO A 53 29.31 -13.04 3.72
C PRO A 53 29.17 -13.42 5.21
N PRO A 54 30.14 -13.04 6.04
CA PRO A 54 30.18 -13.42 7.46
C PRO A 54 28.89 -13.03 8.18
N LEU A 55 28.48 -13.83 9.18
CA LEU A 55 27.24 -13.62 9.93
C LEU A 55 27.08 -12.19 10.47
N LYS A 56 28.18 -11.54 10.86
CA LYS A 56 28.18 -10.12 11.28
C LYS A 56 27.74 -9.17 10.17
N GLU A 57 28.13 -9.43 8.92
CA GLU A 57 27.75 -8.63 7.76
C GLU A 57 26.27 -8.85 7.41
N ILE A 58 25.78 -10.09 7.48
CA ILE A 58 24.36 -10.40 7.29
C ILE A 58 23.52 -9.67 8.34
N VAL A 59 23.91 -9.75 9.61
CA VAL A 59 23.22 -9.05 10.71
C VAL A 59 23.30 -7.54 10.54
N ALA A 60 24.45 -6.98 10.15
CA ALA A 60 24.59 -5.54 9.92
C ALA A 60 23.69 -5.07 8.77
N LYS A 61 23.62 -5.84 7.68
CA LYS A 61 22.78 -5.55 6.52
C LYS A 61 21.29 -5.65 6.85
N GLU A 62 20.89 -6.68 7.59
CA GLU A 62 19.52 -6.83 8.08
C GLU A 62 19.13 -5.74 9.09
N THR A 63 20.05 -5.35 9.98
CA THR A 63 19.84 -4.24 10.93
C THR A 63 19.71 -2.90 10.20
N ALA A 64 20.51 -2.67 9.15
CA ALA A 64 20.41 -1.50 8.29
C ALA A 64 19.09 -1.49 7.52
N ASP A 65 18.66 -2.61 6.94
CA ASP A 65 17.38 -2.74 6.24
C ASP A 65 16.18 -2.54 7.19
N LEU A 66 16.28 -3.00 8.44
CA LEU A 66 15.27 -2.76 9.48
C LEU A 66 15.23 -1.30 9.94
N LEU A 67 16.38 -0.63 10.03
CA LEU A 67 16.48 0.80 10.33
C LEU A 67 15.96 1.68 9.19
N ASP A 68 16.26 1.33 7.95
CA ASP A 68 15.71 2.01 6.76
C ASP A 68 14.19 1.84 6.69
N ARG A 69 13.68 0.63 6.97
CA ARG A 69 12.23 0.39 7.13
C ARG A 69 11.60 1.18 8.28
N ARG A 70 12.35 1.48 9.35
CA ARG A 70 11.90 2.31 10.48
C ARG A 70 11.69 3.78 10.09
N GLN A 71 12.27 4.24 8.99
CA GLN A 71 12.06 5.60 8.48
C GLN A 71 10.69 5.81 7.81
N ARG A 72 9.85 4.77 7.76
CA ARG A 72 8.39 4.93 7.63
C ARG A 72 7.88 5.72 8.83
N LEU A 73 7.08 6.76 8.59
CA LEU A 73 6.44 7.58 9.63
C LEU A 73 5.94 6.70 10.77
N SER A 74 6.28 7.03 12.01
CA SER A 74 5.78 6.25 13.14
C SER A 74 4.25 6.32 13.16
N VAL A 75 3.59 5.27 13.65
CA VAL A 75 2.12 5.24 13.78
C VAL A 75 1.61 6.49 14.52
N ARG A 76 2.37 6.95 15.51
CA ARG A 76 2.11 8.19 16.25
C ARG A 76 2.19 9.43 15.35
N GLU A 77 3.25 9.58 14.56
CA GLU A 77 3.39 10.70 13.63
C GLU A 77 2.29 10.72 12.57
N LEU A 78 1.91 9.54 12.08
CA LEU A 78 0.83 9.40 11.11
C LEU A 78 -0.50 9.82 11.74
N ALA A 79 -0.81 9.35 12.96
CA ALA A 79 -1.99 9.75 13.71
C ALA A 79 -2.05 11.27 13.94
N MET A 80 -0.94 11.89 14.38
CA MET A 80 -0.87 13.34 14.58
C MET A 80 -1.12 14.11 13.28
N LYS A 81 -0.59 13.64 12.14
CA LYS A 81 -0.86 14.26 10.83
C LYS A 81 -2.32 14.13 10.41
N PHE A 82 -2.95 12.98 10.68
CA PHE A 82 -4.38 12.77 10.41
C PHE A 82 -5.26 13.67 11.28
N GLU A 83 -5.02 13.74 12.59
CA GLU A 83 -5.76 14.61 13.51
C GLU A 83 -5.63 16.08 13.12
N LYS A 84 -4.41 16.53 12.80
CA LYS A 84 -4.19 17.89 12.29
C LYS A 84 -4.98 18.11 11.00
N GLY A 85 -4.92 17.17 10.06
CA GLY A 85 -5.70 17.22 8.81
C GLY A 85 -7.20 17.31 9.05
N LEU A 86 -7.73 16.52 9.99
CA LEU A 86 -9.14 16.51 10.38
C LEU A 86 -9.56 17.84 11.02
N SER A 87 -8.73 18.40 11.90
CA SER A 87 -9.00 19.71 12.51
C SER A 87 -9.04 20.83 11.45
N THR A 88 -8.11 20.84 10.50
CA THR A 88 -8.13 21.80 9.39
C THR A 88 -9.37 21.60 8.51
N ALA A 89 -9.73 20.36 8.18
CA ALA A 89 -10.90 20.05 7.35
C ALA A 89 -12.22 20.48 8.01
N THR A 90 -12.35 20.32 9.33
CA THR A 90 -13.54 20.75 10.07
C THR A 90 -13.67 22.28 10.12
N LEU A 91 -12.57 23.00 10.30
CA LEU A 91 -12.54 24.48 10.20
C LEU A 91 -12.99 24.94 8.81
N LEU A 92 -12.41 24.37 7.75
CA LEU A 92 -12.77 24.68 6.37
C LEU A 92 -14.24 24.32 6.05
N SER A 93 -14.77 23.24 6.62
CA SER A 93 -16.17 22.85 6.43
C SER A 93 -17.15 23.90 6.95
N ASN A 94 -16.86 24.49 8.11
CA ASN A 94 -17.67 25.56 8.66
C ASN A 94 -17.57 26.83 7.81
N GLU A 95 -16.37 27.17 7.33
CA GLU A 95 -16.16 28.31 6.43
C GLU A 95 -16.95 28.16 5.12
N VAL A 96 -16.98 26.96 4.52
CA VAL A 96 -17.74 26.67 3.30
C VAL A 96 -19.24 26.91 3.49
N LYS A 97 -19.81 26.58 4.66
CA LYS A 97 -21.23 26.83 4.95
C LYS A 97 -21.56 28.32 4.92
N TRP A 98 -20.76 29.14 5.58
CA TRP A 98 -20.96 30.59 5.60
C TRP A 98 -20.73 31.22 4.22
N ARG A 99 -19.74 30.75 3.47
CA ARG A 99 -19.51 31.17 2.08
C ARG A 99 -20.70 30.87 1.18
N GLN A 100 -21.37 29.73 1.35
CA GLN A 100 -22.57 29.40 0.58
C GLN A 100 -23.72 30.39 0.85
N VAL A 101 -23.96 30.74 2.11
CA VAL A 101 -24.99 31.73 2.47
C VAL A 101 -24.65 33.10 1.86
N ALA A 102 -23.40 33.54 1.99
CA ALA A 102 -22.94 34.81 1.41
C ALA A 102 -23.07 34.85 -0.13
N LEU A 103 -22.89 33.72 -0.83
CA LEU A 103 -23.12 33.64 -2.28
C LEU A 103 -24.59 33.88 -2.64
N MET A 104 -25.53 33.34 -1.87
CA MET A 104 -26.96 33.56 -2.10
C MET A 104 -27.36 35.03 -1.88
N GLU A 105 -26.82 35.67 -0.84
CA GLU A 105 -27.04 37.09 -0.56
C GLU A 105 -26.44 38.00 -1.65
N ARG A 106 -25.26 37.65 -2.16
CA ARG A 106 -24.61 38.34 -3.28
C ARG A 106 -25.49 38.37 -4.52
N ASP A 107 -26.14 37.26 -4.87
CA ASP A 107 -26.99 37.19 -6.07
C ASP A 107 -28.23 38.07 -5.94
N ILE A 108 -28.81 38.10 -4.74
CA ILE A 108 -29.92 39.01 -4.42
C ILE A 108 -29.45 40.46 -4.55
N LEU A 109 -28.27 40.79 -4.01
CA LEU A 109 -27.71 42.14 -4.06
C LEU A 109 -27.45 42.60 -5.51
N LEU A 110 -26.84 41.76 -6.34
CA LEU A 110 -26.58 42.07 -7.75
C LEU A 110 -27.88 42.27 -8.55
N LYS A 111 -28.89 41.42 -8.30
CA LYS A 111 -30.21 41.57 -8.92
C LYS A 111 -30.88 42.87 -8.51
N ASN A 112 -30.84 43.22 -7.23
CA ASN A 112 -31.41 44.46 -6.72
C ASN A 112 -30.68 45.69 -7.28
N LEU A 113 -29.34 45.66 -7.32
CA LEU A 113 -28.53 46.72 -7.89
C LEU A 113 -28.89 46.94 -9.36
N LYS A 114 -28.97 45.87 -10.17
CA LYS A 114 -29.40 45.95 -11.56
C LYS A 114 -30.80 46.57 -11.67
N SER A 115 -31.76 46.12 -10.86
CA SER A 115 -33.12 46.64 -10.87
C SER A 115 -33.20 48.14 -10.53
N VAL A 116 -32.39 48.62 -9.59
CA VAL A 116 -32.31 50.04 -9.22
C VAL A 116 -31.70 50.86 -10.36
N LEU A 117 -30.60 50.39 -10.95
CA LEU A 117 -29.97 51.05 -12.09
C LEU A 117 -30.91 51.12 -13.30
N GLU A 118 -31.64 50.04 -13.58
CA GLU A 118 -32.67 49.98 -14.62
C GLU A 118 -33.80 51.00 -14.39
N SER A 119 -34.24 51.15 -13.14
CA SER A 119 -35.26 52.15 -12.76
C SER A 119 -34.74 53.57 -12.94
N LEU A 120 -33.50 53.85 -12.52
CA LEU A 120 -32.85 55.15 -12.68
C LEU A 120 -32.63 55.50 -14.15
N ARG A 121 -32.26 54.53 -14.99
CA ARG A 121 -32.08 54.72 -16.44
C ARG A 121 -33.33 55.29 -17.11
N GLY A 122 -34.52 54.88 -16.67
CA GLY A 122 -35.80 55.39 -17.17
C GLY A 122 -36.12 56.83 -16.73
N GLN A 123 -35.42 57.36 -15.73
CA GLN A 123 -35.67 58.67 -15.14
C GLN A 123 -34.63 59.73 -15.53
N VAL A 124 -33.49 59.33 -16.11
CA VAL A 124 -32.39 60.24 -16.49
C VAL A 124 -32.23 60.38 -18.01
N THR A 125 -31.59 61.48 -18.45
CA THR A 125 -31.32 61.76 -19.87
C THR A 125 -29.91 62.30 -20.08
N GLY A 126 -29.41 62.23 -21.32
CA GLY A 126 -28.09 62.73 -21.69
C GLY A 126 -26.96 61.95 -21.03
N LYS A 127 -25.85 62.62 -20.70
CA LYS A 127 -24.62 61.98 -20.20
C LYS A 127 -24.82 61.04 -19.00
N THR A 128 -25.67 61.41 -18.04
CA THR A 128 -25.94 60.58 -16.85
C THR A 128 -26.65 59.27 -17.20
N LYS A 129 -27.42 59.25 -18.30
CA LYS A 129 -28.03 58.02 -18.81
C LYS A 129 -26.97 57.07 -19.36
N ASP A 130 -26.01 57.61 -20.11
CA ASP A 130 -24.90 56.83 -20.69
C ASP A 130 -24.03 56.20 -19.57
N GLU A 131 -23.74 56.96 -18.50
CA GLU A 131 -23.02 56.47 -17.31
C GLU A 131 -23.78 55.35 -16.56
N ILE A 132 -25.11 55.45 -16.49
CA ILE A 132 -25.95 54.39 -15.90
C ILE A 132 -25.99 53.16 -16.80
N GLU A 133 -26.01 53.32 -18.12
CA GLU A 133 -25.97 52.21 -19.08
C GLU A 133 -24.63 51.45 -19.03
N GLU A 134 -23.51 52.17 -18.88
CA GLU A 134 -22.20 51.58 -18.59
C GLU A 134 -22.21 50.83 -17.26
N SER A 135 -22.81 51.40 -16.22
CA SER A 135 -22.92 50.77 -14.89
C SER A 135 -23.76 49.48 -14.93
N ILE A 136 -24.86 49.46 -15.69
CA ILE A 136 -25.66 48.25 -15.92
C ILE A 136 -24.80 47.18 -16.62
N SER A 137 -24.07 47.58 -17.66
CA SER A 137 -23.17 46.69 -18.40
C SER A 137 -22.09 46.08 -17.48
N MET A 138 -21.50 46.88 -16.59
CA MET A 138 -20.54 46.38 -15.59
C MET A 138 -21.16 45.36 -14.64
N VAL A 139 -22.38 45.60 -14.16
CA VAL A 139 -23.10 44.65 -13.29
C VAL A 139 -23.40 43.34 -14.02
N GLU A 140 -23.73 43.39 -15.32
CA GLU A 140 -23.93 42.19 -16.15
C GLU A 140 -22.64 41.40 -16.33
N ILE A 141 -21.51 42.07 -16.62
CA ILE A 141 -20.19 41.43 -16.73
C ILE A 141 -19.83 40.75 -15.40
N LEU A 142 -20.00 41.45 -14.28
CA LEU A 142 -19.73 40.89 -12.95
C LEU A 142 -20.61 39.67 -12.66
N THR A 143 -21.89 39.71 -13.02
CA THR A 143 -22.82 38.59 -12.85
C THR A 143 -22.36 37.35 -13.62
N VAL A 144 -21.89 37.52 -14.86
CA VAL A 144 -21.36 36.42 -15.68
C VAL A 144 -20.06 35.87 -15.09
N GLN A 145 -19.13 36.74 -14.68
CA GLN A 145 -17.84 36.32 -14.09
C GLN A 145 -18.04 35.54 -12.79
N LEU A 146 -18.95 36.00 -11.93
CA LEU A 146 -19.27 35.36 -10.66
C LEU A 146 -19.96 33.99 -10.86
N SER A 147 -20.88 33.90 -11.82
CA SER A 147 -21.51 32.63 -12.20
C SER A 147 -20.49 31.61 -12.70
N LYS A 148 -19.52 32.04 -13.52
CA LYS A 148 -18.44 31.16 -14.00
C LYS A 148 -17.60 30.62 -12.83
N ARG A 149 -17.18 31.49 -11.92
CA ARG A 149 -16.41 31.10 -10.74
C ARG A 149 -17.17 30.15 -9.84
N GLU A 150 -18.49 30.31 -9.74
CA GLU A 150 -19.35 29.42 -8.98
C GLU A 150 -19.46 28.03 -9.61
N ALA A 151 -19.57 27.94 -10.94
CA ALA A 151 -19.52 26.67 -11.65
C ALA A 151 -18.18 25.93 -11.43
N GLU A 152 -17.05 26.64 -11.46
CA GLU A 152 -15.73 26.08 -11.14
C GLU A 152 -15.67 25.56 -9.69
N LEU A 153 -16.23 26.30 -8.72
CA LEU A 153 -16.30 25.86 -7.32
C LEU A 153 -17.19 24.62 -7.13
N VAL A 154 -18.32 24.54 -7.84
CA VAL A 154 -19.21 23.37 -7.82
C VAL A 154 -18.48 22.14 -8.37
N GLN A 155 -17.75 22.29 -9.49
CA GLN A 155 -16.94 21.23 -10.06
C GLN A 155 -15.86 20.75 -9.08
N GLN A 156 -15.09 21.67 -8.49
CA GLN A 156 -14.06 21.33 -7.50
C GLN A 156 -14.65 20.60 -6.30
N LYS A 157 -15.83 21.01 -5.82
CA LYS A 157 -16.53 20.33 -4.72
C LYS A 157 -16.89 18.89 -5.10
N GLU A 158 -17.31 18.64 -6.33
CA GLU A 158 -17.61 17.30 -6.82
C GLU A 158 -16.34 16.43 -6.87
N GLU A 159 -15.25 16.96 -7.42
CA GLU A 159 -13.95 16.28 -7.49
C GLU A 159 -13.42 15.93 -6.09
N VAL A 160 -13.48 16.88 -5.15
CA VAL A 160 -13.10 16.66 -3.74
C VAL A 160 -13.99 15.60 -3.10
N THR A 161 -15.30 15.61 -3.37
CA THR A 161 -16.23 14.60 -2.85
C THR A 161 -15.89 13.21 -3.38
N LYS A 162 -15.51 13.10 -4.66
CA LYS A 162 -15.06 11.84 -5.26
C LYS A 162 -13.75 11.36 -4.63
N LEU A 163 -12.77 12.24 -4.45
CA LEU A 163 -11.51 11.92 -3.77
C LEU A 163 -11.74 11.47 -2.34
N ALA A 164 -12.62 12.12 -1.59
CA ALA A 164 -12.96 11.72 -0.22
C ALA A 164 -13.56 10.31 -0.15
N LYS A 165 -14.45 9.95 -1.10
CA LYS A 165 -14.99 8.60 -1.21
C LYS A 165 -13.90 7.56 -1.52
N SER A 166 -13.02 7.85 -2.48
CA SER A 166 -11.89 6.98 -2.82
C SER A 166 -10.92 6.80 -1.65
N LEU A 167 -10.61 7.88 -0.92
CA LEU A 167 -9.75 7.82 0.26
C LEU A 167 -10.38 6.99 1.38
N LYS A 168 -11.68 7.16 1.63
CA LYS A 168 -12.42 6.35 2.61
C LYS A 168 -12.33 4.85 2.27
N GLN A 169 -12.61 4.50 1.02
CA GLN A 169 -12.52 3.12 0.54
C GLN A 169 -11.10 2.56 0.72
N ALA A 170 -10.07 3.29 0.27
CA ALA A 170 -8.69 2.88 0.43
C ALA A 170 -8.27 2.70 1.91
N SER A 171 -8.78 3.54 2.80
CA SER A 171 -8.53 3.43 4.24
C SER A 171 -9.21 2.19 4.85
N GLU A 172 -10.43 1.88 4.43
CA GLU A 172 -11.16 0.68 4.88
C GLU A 172 -10.47 -0.60 4.36
N ASP A 173 -10.04 -0.60 3.10
CA ASP A 173 -9.29 -1.70 2.50
C ASP A 173 -7.94 -1.91 3.19
N ALA A 174 -7.19 -0.83 3.48
CA ALA A 174 -5.93 -0.91 4.21
C ALA A 174 -6.13 -1.49 5.62
N LYS A 175 -7.20 -1.08 6.31
CA LYS A 175 -7.54 -1.62 7.63
C LYS A 175 -7.84 -3.12 7.56
N ARG A 176 -8.63 -3.56 6.58
CA ARG A 176 -8.94 -4.98 6.36
C ARG A 176 -7.67 -5.81 6.14
N ILE A 177 -6.78 -5.37 5.26
CA ILE A 177 -5.51 -6.06 4.97
C ILE A 177 -4.67 -6.21 6.24
N VAL A 178 -4.56 -5.15 7.04
CA VAL A 178 -3.79 -5.20 8.30
C VAL A 178 -4.40 -6.20 9.29
N GLU A 179 -5.72 -6.25 9.41
CA GLU A 179 -6.41 -7.18 10.31
C GLU A 179 -6.25 -8.63 9.85
N GLU A 180 -6.34 -8.89 8.54
CA GLU A 180 -6.14 -10.21 7.94
C GLU A 180 -4.70 -10.72 8.14
N GLU A 181 -3.69 -9.90 7.81
CA GLU A 181 -2.29 -10.27 8.01
C GLU A 181 -1.95 -10.49 9.48
N ARG A 182 -2.56 -9.73 10.38
CA ARG A 182 -2.41 -9.94 11.82
C ARG A 182 -2.99 -11.29 12.25
N ALA A 183 -4.17 -11.65 11.76
CA ALA A 183 -4.78 -12.94 12.04
C ALA A 183 -3.92 -14.10 11.50
N ASN A 184 -3.41 -13.97 10.27
CA ASN A 184 -2.50 -14.95 9.65
C ASN A 184 -1.21 -15.12 10.46
N ALA A 185 -0.58 -14.02 10.87
CA ALA A 185 0.61 -14.08 11.72
C ALA A 185 0.32 -14.76 13.07
N HIS A 186 -0.84 -14.50 13.67
CA HIS A 186 -1.23 -15.17 14.92
C HIS A 186 -1.41 -16.68 14.74
N THR A 187 -2.07 -17.14 13.67
CA THR A 187 -2.25 -18.58 13.43
C THR A 187 -0.94 -19.29 13.13
N GLU A 188 -0.03 -18.64 12.39
CA GLU A 188 1.31 -19.18 12.12
C GLU A 188 2.15 -19.29 13.40
N ILE A 189 2.12 -18.26 14.25
CA ILE A 189 2.80 -18.27 15.57
C ILE A 189 2.27 -19.41 16.45
N GLU A 190 0.95 -19.58 16.56
CA GLU A 190 0.37 -20.65 17.38
C GLU A 190 0.68 -22.05 16.82
N THR A 191 0.71 -22.20 15.49
CA THR A 191 1.13 -23.44 14.83
C THR A 191 2.60 -23.77 15.13
N ALA A 192 3.48 -22.77 15.04
CA ALA A 192 4.89 -22.92 15.36
C ALA A 192 5.10 -23.26 16.85
N LYS A 193 4.39 -22.60 17.76
CA LYS A 193 4.41 -22.94 19.21
C LYS A 193 3.99 -24.38 19.46
N GLY A 194 2.91 -24.84 18.80
CA GLY A 194 2.46 -26.23 18.91
C GLY A 194 3.50 -27.24 18.37
N ALA A 195 4.20 -26.91 17.28
CA ALA A 195 5.30 -27.74 16.78
C ALA A 195 6.48 -27.80 17.77
N VAL A 196 6.89 -26.66 18.32
CA VAL A 196 7.95 -26.58 19.34
C VAL A 196 7.58 -27.40 20.57
N GLN A 197 6.34 -27.32 21.06
CA GLN A 197 5.87 -28.09 22.21
C GLN A 197 5.94 -29.61 21.95
N ARG A 198 5.55 -30.07 20.76
CA ARG A 198 5.67 -31.49 20.38
C ARG A 198 7.11 -31.97 20.33
N VAL A 199 8.02 -31.16 19.76
CA VAL A 199 9.46 -31.48 19.75
C VAL A 199 10.00 -31.54 21.17
N GLN A 200 9.62 -30.59 22.02
CA GLN A 200 10.03 -30.58 23.43
C GLN A 200 9.56 -31.82 24.19
N GLN A 201 8.32 -32.25 23.98
CA GLN A 201 7.80 -33.49 24.57
C GLN A 201 8.58 -34.72 24.09
N ALA A 202 8.82 -34.84 22.78
CA ALA A 202 9.58 -35.95 22.21
C ALA A 202 11.02 -36.02 22.74
N VAL A 203 11.68 -34.87 22.93
CA VAL A 203 13.03 -34.80 23.52
C VAL A 203 13.00 -35.26 24.98
N GLN A 204 12.04 -34.77 25.78
CA GLN A 204 11.89 -35.19 27.18
C GLN A 204 11.59 -36.68 27.33
N GLU A 205 10.78 -37.25 26.45
CA GLU A 205 10.51 -38.69 26.41
C GLU A 205 11.76 -39.49 26.06
N HIS A 206 12.52 -39.06 25.06
CA HIS A 206 13.78 -39.69 24.68
C HIS A 206 14.82 -39.65 25.81
N GLU A 207 14.93 -38.53 26.53
CA GLU A 207 15.80 -38.41 27.71
C GLU A 207 15.41 -39.38 28.83
N LYS A 208 14.11 -39.49 29.15
CA LYS A 208 13.61 -40.44 30.15
C LYS A 208 13.86 -41.90 29.76
N MET A 209 13.63 -42.24 28.49
CA MET A 209 13.89 -43.58 27.97
C MET A 209 15.38 -43.94 28.02
N SER A 210 16.25 -42.98 27.70
CA SER A 210 17.72 -43.13 27.79
C SER A 210 18.19 -43.35 29.23
N GLN A 211 17.67 -42.58 30.19
CA GLN A 211 17.99 -42.76 31.61
C GLN A 211 17.55 -44.13 32.14
N ASN A 212 16.38 -44.63 31.72
CA ASN A 212 15.89 -45.94 32.14
C ASN A 212 16.71 -47.10 31.55
N THR A 213 17.15 -47.00 30.29
CA THR A 213 18.02 -48.02 29.66
C THR A 213 19.42 -48.05 30.27
N GLY A 214 19.97 -46.88 30.65
CA GLY A 214 21.23 -46.80 31.39
C GLY A 214 21.15 -47.45 32.78
N LYS A 215 20.04 -47.26 33.50
CA LYS A 215 19.78 -47.92 34.79
C LYS A 215 19.59 -49.43 34.66
N GLN A 216 18.89 -49.91 33.63
CA GLN A 216 18.74 -51.36 33.41
C GLN A 216 20.08 -52.03 33.11
N LYS A 217 20.96 -51.45 32.27
CA LYS A 217 22.29 -52.05 32.02
C LYS A 217 23.13 -52.20 33.29
N GLN A 218 23.11 -51.22 34.20
CA GLN A 218 23.78 -51.34 35.50
C GLN A 218 23.23 -52.43 36.43
N VAL A 219 21.97 -52.86 36.22
CA VAL A 219 21.35 -53.95 36.99
C VAL A 219 21.70 -55.32 36.41
N TRP A 220 21.84 -55.43 35.08
CA TRP A 220 22.23 -56.67 34.42
C TRP A 220 23.73 -56.98 34.54
N ASP A 221 24.60 -55.98 34.68
CA ASP A 221 26.05 -56.18 34.92
C ASP A 221 26.39 -56.60 36.37
N LYS A 222 25.38 -56.80 37.24
CA LYS A 222 25.54 -57.22 38.65
C LYS A 222 25.19 -58.68 38.91
N PHE A 223 24.88 -59.46 37.87
CA PHE A 223 24.69 -60.91 37.92
C PHE A 223 25.76 -61.60 37.07
#